data_AF-A0A2V6D151-F1
#
_entry.id   AF-A0A2V6D151-F1
#
_cell.length_a   1.000
_cell.length_b   1.000
_cell.length_c   1.000
_cell.angle_alpha   90.00
_cell.angle_beta   90.00
_cell.angle_gamma   90.00
#
_symmetry.space_group_name_H-M   'P 1'
#
loop_
_entity.id
_entity.type
_entity.pdbx_description
1 polymer ?
#
loop_
_entity_poly.entity_id
_entity_poly.type
_entity_poly.pdbx_seq_one_letter_code
_entity_poly.pdbx_strand_id
1 'polypeptide(L)'
;MRLLRAFFCLSLVVSASAATPKILPLMSAPPKAERAEKKSVVALPNYDEETATRLQIFLDNNYFGPGKIDGQMGEFFRKALLAYKRSHLMPLRGTVDQWLLDQVPETFTNYTIPPEAENFVGPTASKPSEQAKLKGLKYGSLLEFVAERFHSAEDYLRKINRPMNLDELKPGDTVRVPNVVPFKIEDLQPGFAEPNPAFANRIVYVDTKERFLLIYENNQLVAEFPITPGSTKLPAGRIIRSVFCGWP
;
A
#
# COMPACT_ATOMS: atom_id res chain seq x y z
N MET A 1 17.89 69.75 35.46
CA MET A 1 16.65 69.51 34.70
C MET A 1 16.95 68.58 33.54
N ARG A 2 16.10 67.56 33.33
CA ARG A 2 16.08 66.50 32.28
C ARG A 2 17.08 65.35 32.49
N LEU A 3 16.68 64.23 33.12
CA LEU A 3 15.81 63.10 32.73
C LEU A 3 16.55 61.94 32.05
N LEU A 4 16.77 60.91 32.87
CA LEU A 4 17.17 59.53 32.57
C LEU A 4 16.07 58.79 31.79
N ARG A 5 16.42 57.95 30.81
CA ARG A 5 15.62 56.77 30.42
C ARG A 5 16.53 55.61 30.03
N ALA A 6 16.67 54.65 30.95
CA ALA A 6 17.20 53.33 30.69
C ALA A 6 16.08 52.45 30.11
N PHE A 7 16.37 51.76 29.00
CA PHE A 7 15.49 50.74 28.44
C PHE A 7 15.85 49.39 29.03
N PHE A 8 14.94 48.83 29.83
CA PHE A 8 15.00 47.47 30.34
C PHE A 8 14.29 46.56 29.34
N CYS A 9 15.01 45.62 28.73
CA CYS A 9 14.45 44.64 27.80
C CYS A 9 13.95 43.43 28.60
N LEU A 10 12.63 43.30 28.71
CA LEU A 10 11.96 42.21 29.42
C LEU A 10 11.78 41.03 28.45
N SER A 11 12.57 39.97 28.63
CA SER A 11 12.42 38.70 27.92
C SER A 11 11.24 37.90 28.48
N LEU A 12 10.16 37.78 27.72
CA LEU A 12 9.03 36.89 28.01
C LEU A 12 9.37 35.44 27.64
N VAL A 13 9.31 34.55 28.62
CA VAL A 13 9.34 33.09 28.43
C VAL A 13 7.89 32.63 28.17
N VAL A 14 7.60 32.14 26.97
CA VAL A 14 6.31 31.52 26.64
C VAL A 14 6.42 30.01 26.92
N SER A 15 5.79 29.56 28.00
CA SER A 15 5.56 28.12 28.25
C SER A 15 4.42 27.63 27.35
N ALA A 16 4.73 26.76 26.39
CA ALA A 16 3.73 26.05 25.60
C ALA A 16 3.15 24.90 26.43
N SER A 17 1.88 25.03 26.85
CA SER A 17 1.11 23.96 27.45
C SER A 17 0.65 22.99 26.37
N ALA A 18 1.04 21.70 26.46
CA ALA A 18 0.61 20.65 25.55
C ALA A 18 -0.89 20.36 25.77
N ALA A 19 -1.74 20.82 24.86
CA ALA A 19 -3.16 20.51 24.87
C ALA A 19 -3.40 19.07 24.38
N THR A 20 -4.11 18.28 25.17
CA THR A 20 -4.61 16.95 24.79
C THR A 20 -5.59 17.06 23.62
N PRO A 21 -5.47 16.22 22.58
CA PRO A 21 -6.34 16.31 21.41
C PRO A 21 -7.78 15.94 21.79
N LYS A 22 -8.71 16.89 21.59
CA LYS A 22 -10.15 16.67 21.74
C LYS A 22 -10.66 15.81 20.59
N ILE A 23 -11.15 14.62 20.91
CA ILE A 23 -11.90 13.76 19.98
C ILE A 23 -13.27 14.41 19.73
N LEU A 24 -13.50 14.89 18.51
CA LEU A 24 -14.79 15.46 18.12
C LEU A 24 -15.85 14.34 17.99
N PRO A 25 -17.11 14.56 18.42
CA PRO A 25 -18.16 13.57 18.30
C PRO A 25 -18.50 13.30 16.84
N LEU A 26 -18.79 12.04 16.51
CA LEU A 26 -19.22 11.60 15.19
C LEU A 26 -20.57 12.26 14.84
N MET A 27 -20.55 13.35 14.06
CA MET A 27 -21.77 13.91 13.49
C MET A 27 -22.15 13.04 12.29
N SER A 28 -23.10 12.14 12.51
CA SER A 28 -23.66 11.15 11.56
C SER A 28 -22.85 9.86 11.35
N ALA A 29 -23.59 8.75 11.30
CA ALA A 29 -23.07 7.45 10.92
C ALA A 29 -22.57 7.51 9.46
N PRO A 30 -21.44 6.86 9.14
CA PRO A 30 -20.93 6.85 7.77
C PRO A 30 -22.00 6.26 6.84
N PRO A 31 -22.12 6.79 5.60
CA PRO A 31 -23.03 6.21 4.62
C PRO A 31 -22.70 4.72 4.49
N LYS A 32 -23.74 3.88 4.56
CA LYS A 32 -23.64 2.44 4.36
C LYS A 32 -23.09 2.25 2.95
N ALA A 33 -21.92 1.61 2.82
CA ALA A 33 -21.35 1.29 1.51
C ALA A 33 -22.45 0.63 0.66
N GLU A 34 -22.88 1.33 -0.40
CA GLU A 34 -24.01 0.88 -1.19
C GLU A 34 -23.58 -0.36 -1.97
N ARG A 35 -24.16 -1.49 -1.55
CA ARG A 35 -23.81 -2.82 -2.02
C ARG A 35 -24.51 -3.09 -3.35
N ALA A 36 -23.76 -3.18 -4.44
CA ALA A 36 -24.24 -3.89 -5.62
C ALA A 36 -24.30 -5.40 -5.30
N GLU A 37 -25.50 -5.94 -5.09
CA GLU A 37 -25.71 -7.31 -4.60
C GLU A 37 -25.47 -8.45 -5.60
N LYS A 38 -25.08 -8.16 -6.85
CA LYS A 38 -24.73 -9.24 -7.79
C LYS A 38 -23.23 -9.50 -7.73
N LYS A 39 -22.85 -10.73 -7.35
CA LYS A 39 -21.56 -11.32 -7.73
C LYS A 39 -21.49 -11.25 -9.26
N SER A 40 -20.94 -10.16 -9.78
CA SER A 40 -20.75 -9.99 -11.21
C SER A 40 -19.64 -10.96 -11.60
N VAL A 41 -20.02 -12.13 -12.12
CA VAL A 41 -19.09 -13.05 -12.76
C VAL A 41 -18.79 -12.44 -14.11
N VAL A 42 -17.95 -11.41 -14.10
CA VAL A 42 -17.47 -10.80 -15.32
C VAL A 42 -16.41 -11.72 -15.88
N ALA A 43 -16.74 -12.39 -16.99
CA ALA A 43 -15.78 -13.22 -17.71
C ALA A 43 -14.64 -12.33 -18.20
N LEU A 44 -13.42 -12.67 -17.76
CA LEU A 44 -12.20 -12.01 -18.21
C LEU A 44 -11.64 -12.77 -19.42
N PRO A 45 -11.16 -12.06 -20.46
CA PRO A 45 -10.35 -12.69 -21.49
C PRO A 45 -9.16 -13.41 -20.86
N ASN A 46 -8.68 -14.47 -21.52
CA ASN A 46 -7.45 -15.11 -21.14
C ASN A 46 -6.27 -14.32 -21.72
N TYR A 47 -5.84 -13.27 -21.00
CA TYR A 47 -4.64 -12.53 -21.38
C TYR A 47 -3.40 -13.40 -21.17
N ASP A 48 -2.39 -13.21 -22.01
CA ASP A 48 -1.07 -13.76 -21.74
C ASP A 48 -0.49 -13.18 -20.45
N GLU A 49 0.56 -13.84 -19.94
CA GLU A 49 1.20 -13.46 -18.68
C GLU A 49 1.73 -12.03 -18.67
N GLU A 50 2.32 -11.55 -19.78
CA GLU A 50 2.89 -10.21 -19.83
C GLU A 50 1.79 -9.14 -19.81
N THR A 51 0.71 -9.35 -20.57
CA THR A 51 -0.47 -8.49 -20.56
C THR A 51 -1.14 -8.48 -19.18
N ALA A 52 -1.22 -9.63 -18.50
CA ALA A 52 -1.71 -9.71 -17.13
C ALA A 52 -0.81 -8.91 -16.17
N THR A 53 0.52 -9.04 -16.27
CA THR A 53 1.48 -8.27 -15.47
C THR A 53 1.35 -6.77 -15.71
N ARG A 54 1.23 -6.32 -16.97
CA ARG A 54 1.00 -4.89 -17.28
C ARG A 54 -0.27 -4.36 -16.64
N LEU A 55 -1.35 -5.13 -16.63
CA LEU A 55 -2.59 -4.73 -15.95
C LEU A 55 -2.45 -4.75 -14.43
N GLN A 56 -1.73 -5.69 -13.85
CA GLN A 56 -1.42 -5.68 -12.41
C GLN A 56 -0.64 -4.41 -12.04
N ILE A 57 0.41 -4.07 -12.79
CA ILE A 57 1.20 -2.83 -12.60
C ILE A 57 0.32 -1.60 -12.72
N PHE A 58 -0.54 -1.55 -13.76
CA PHE A 58 -1.45 -0.42 -13.96
C PHE A 58 -2.36 -0.23 -12.74
N LEU A 59 -2.99 -1.31 -12.25
CA LEU A 59 -3.91 -1.24 -11.12
C LEU A 59 -3.18 -0.82 -9.83
N ASP A 60 -2.01 -1.38 -9.60
CA ASP A 60 -1.15 -1.06 -8.45
C ASP A 60 -0.76 0.42 -8.42
N ASN A 61 -0.24 0.94 -9.53
CA ASN A 61 0.13 2.35 -9.68
C ASN A 61 -1.07 3.33 -9.59
N ASN A 62 -2.30 2.81 -9.70
CA ASN A 62 -3.54 3.58 -9.57
C ASN A 62 -4.24 3.36 -8.22
N TYR A 63 -3.57 2.75 -7.23
CA TYR A 63 -4.10 2.47 -5.89
C TYR A 63 -5.25 1.46 -5.85
N PHE A 64 -5.35 0.56 -6.83
CA PHE A 64 -6.26 -0.58 -6.84
C PHE A 64 -5.44 -1.87 -6.73
N GLY A 65 -5.13 -2.30 -5.50
CA GLY A 65 -4.20 -3.40 -5.25
C GLY A 65 -4.66 -4.72 -5.89
N PRO A 66 -3.96 -5.23 -6.93
CA PRO A 66 -4.33 -6.47 -7.62
C PRO A 66 -3.96 -7.73 -6.81
N GLY A 67 -3.43 -7.57 -5.60
CA GLY A 67 -2.65 -8.58 -4.90
C GLY A 67 -1.17 -8.43 -5.25
N LYS A 68 -0.41 -9.52 -5.08
CA LYS A 68 0.97 -9.58 -5.56
C LYS A 68 1.01 -9.64 -7.09
N ILE A 69 2.06 -9.06 -7.67
CA ILE A 69 2.36 -9.17 -9.09
C ILE A 69 2.95 -10.55 -9.35
N ASP A 70 2.23 -11.35 -10.12
CA ASP A 70 2.58 -12.74 -10.42
C ASP A 70 2.23 -13.15 -11.86
N GLY A 71 1.77 -12.19 -12.67
CA GLY A 71 1.33 -12.41 -14.04
C GLY A 71 0.04 -13.24 -14.15
N GLN A 72 -0.70 -13.42 -13.05
CA GLN A 72 -1.93 -14.20 -13.04
C GLN A 72 -3.16 -13.33 -12.82
N MET A 73 -4.22 -13.63 -13.56
CA MET A 73 -5.53 -13.01 -13.37
C MET A 73 -6.27 -13.69 -12.20
N GLY A 74 -5.77 -13.54 -10.98
CA GLY A 74 -6.31 -14.11 -9.74
C GLY A 74 -7.57 -13.39 -9.21
N GLU A 75 -8.12 -13.83 -8.08
CA GLU A 75 -9.32 -13.23 -7.47
C GLU A 75 -9.15 -11.72 -7.20
N PHE A 76 -8.05 -11.33 -6.56
CA PHE A 76 -7.79 -9.94 -6.19
C PHE A 76 -7.62 -9.04 -7.42
N PHE A 77 -6.91 -9.52 -8.45
CA PHE A 77 -6.82 -8.85 -9.74
C PHE A 77 -8.21 -8.57 -10.34
N ARG A 78 -9.13 -9.55 -10.35
CA ARG A 78 -10.48 -9.34 -10.91
C ARG A 78 -11.24 -8.27 -10.14
N LYS A 79 -11.12 -8.27 -8.81
CA LYS A 79 -11.79 -7.31 -7.93
C LYS A 79 -11.24 -5.90 -8.14
N ALA A 80 -9.91 -5.75 -8.12
CA ALA A 80 -9.19 -4.52 -8.45
C ALA A 80 -9.62 -3.92 -9.78
N LEU A 81 -9.67 -4.73 -10.85
CA LEU A 81 -10.08 -4.25 -12.17
C LEU A 81 -11.53 -3.76 -12.19
N LEU A 82 -12.45 -4.48 -11.53
CA LEU A 82 -13.86 -4.08 -11.48
C LEU A 82 -14.07 -2.84 -10.62
N ALA A 83 -13.32 -2.69 -9.53
CA ALA A 83 -13.36 -1.53 -8.68
C ALA A 83 -12.80 -0.29 -9.38
N TYR A 84 -11.66 -0.41 -10.07
CA TYR A 84 -11.10 0.65 -10.91
C TYR A 84 -12.12 1.11 -11.96
N LYS A 85 -12.74 0.15 -12.66
CA LYS A 85 -13.77 0.48 -13.66
C LYS A 85 -14.98 1.17 -13.04
N ARG A 86 -15.43 0.72 -11.86
CA ARG A 86 -16.55 1.35 -11.15
C ARG A 86 -16.22 2.78 -10.72
N SER A 87 -15.03 3.02 -10.16
CA SER A 87 -14.61 4.35 -9.71
C SER A 87 -14.44 5.34 -10.86
N HIS A 88 -14.17 4.85 -12.06
CA HIS A 88 -14.02 5.65 -13.29
C HIS A 88 -15.25 5.62 -14.21
N LEU A 89 -16.39 5.11 -13.73
CA LEU A 89 -17.65 5.02 -14.50
C LEU A 89 -17.51 4.28 -15.84
N MET A 90 -16.59 3.32 -15.91
CA MET A 90 -16.35 2.49 -17.08
C MET A 90 -17.32 1.29 -17.13
N PRO A 91 -17.55 0.70 -18.32
CA PRO A 91 -18.31 -0.54 -18.43
C PRO A 91 -17.71 -1.68 -17.61
N LEU A 92 -18.53 -2.31 -16.77
CA LEU A 92 -18.13 -3.44 -15.90
C LEU A 92 -18.04 -4.77 -16.69
N ARG A 93 -17.17 -4.80 -17.69
CA ARG A 93 -16.83 -5.97 -18.52
C ARG A 93 -15.39 -6.40 -18.26
N GLY A 94 -15.03 -7.64 -18.62
CA GLY A 94 -13.70 -8.19 -18.32
C GLY A 94 -12.64 -7.69 -19.28
N THR A 95 -13.03 -7.43 -20.53
CA THR A 95 -12.15 -6.82 -21.53
C THR A 95 -11.66 -5.46 -21.07
N VAL A 96 -10.40 -5.14 -21.35
CA VAL A 96 -9.78 -3.85 -21.07
C VAL A 96 -9.54 -3.13 -22.39
N ASP A 97 -9.62 -1.81 -22.35
CA ASP A 97 -9.28 -0.99 -23.51
C ASP A 97 -7.76 -0.81 -23.56
N GLN A 98 -7.20 -0.72 -24.78
CA GLN A 98 -5.75 -0.69 -25.00
C GLN A 98 -5.05 0.43 -24.23
N TRP A 99 -5.71 1.58 -24.05
CA TRP A 99 -5.13 2.73 -23.35
C TRP A 99 -4.73 2.44 -21.89
N LEU A 100 -5.35 1.46 -21.22
CA LEU A 100 -4.93 1.03 -19.87
C LEU A 100 -3.53 0.42 -19.90
N LEU A 101 -3.27 -0.41 -20.93
CA LEU A 101 -1.97 -1.02 -21.14
C LEU A 101 -0.94 0.02 -21.56
N ASP A 102 -1.35 1.04 -22.33
CA ASP A 102 -0.47 2.10 -22.81
C ASP A 102 0.07 2.98 -21.67
N GLN A 103 -0.57 2.97 -20.48
CA GLN A 103 -0.02 3.58 -19.26
C GLN A 103 1.19 2.83 -18.69
N VAL A 104 1.40 1.58 -19.12
CA VAL A 104 2.55 0.74 -18.75
C VAL A 104 3.28 0.35 -20.05
N PRO A 105 4.06 1.28 -20.64
CA PRO A 105 4.76 1.03 -21.89
C PRO A 105 5.89 0.00 -21.74
N GLU A 106 6.50 -0.05 -20.55
CA GLU A 106 7.52 -1.03 -20.18
C GLU A 106 7.00 -1.88 -19.02
N THR A 107 6.78 -3.16 -19.26
CA THR A 107 6.31 -4.11 -18.23
C THR A 107 7.32 -4.32 -17.11
N PHE A 108 8.61 -4.28 -17.45
CA PHE A 108 9.69 -4.60 -16.53
C PHE A 108 10.77 -3.53 -16.59
N THR A 109 11.43 -3.34 -15.45
CA THR A 109 12.62 -2.52 -15.32
C THR A 109 13.73 -3.32 -14.65
N ASN A 110 14.94 -2.78 -14.61
CA ASN A 110 16.08 -3.38 -13.94
C ASN A 110 16.36 -2.65 -12.64
N TYR A 111 16.60 -3.41 -11.58
CA TYR A 111 16.89 -2.90 -10.25
C TYR A 111 18.22 -3.46 -9.75
N THR A 112 19.16 -2.59 -9.44
CA THR A 112 20.43 -2.96 -8.80
C THR A 112 20.28 -2.87 -7.29
N ILE A 113 20.57 -3.96 -6.59
CA ILE A 113 20.44 -4.05 -5.13
C ILE A 113 21.52 -3.17 -4.47
N PRO A 114 21.15 -2.16 -3.67
CA PRO A 114 22.10 -1.28 -3.02
C PRO A 114 22.72 -1.97 -1.79
N PRO A 115 23.95 -1.63 -1.39
CA PRO A 115 24.58 -2.16 -0.17
C PRO A 115 23.72 -2.02 1.09
N GLU A 116 22.95 -0.93 1.20
CA GLU A 116 22.09 -0.63 2.34
C GLU A 116 20.93 -1.63 2.50
N ALA A 117 20.61 -2.40 1.46
CA ALA A 117 19.57 -3.44 1.50
C ALA A 117 19.81 -4.47 2.61
N GLU A 118 21.08 -4.79 2.90
CA GLU A 118 21.45 -5.74 3.95
C GLU A 118 21.00 -5.28 5.35
N ASN A 119 20.83 -3.97 5.56
CA ASN A 119 20.34 -3.44 6.83
C ASN A 119 18.90 -3.88 7.13
N PHE A 120 18.12 -4.23 6.10
CA PHE A 120 16.72 -4.64 6.20
C PHE A 120 16.53 -6.15 6.20
N VAL A 121 17.59 -6.93 5.98
CA VAL A 121 17.56 -8.40 5.99
C VAL A 121 18.07 -8.94 7.33
N GLY A 122 17.47 -10.02 7.81
CA GLY A 122 17.89 -10.65 9.06
C GLY A 122 17.05 -11.87 9.48
N PRO A 123 17.25 -12.36 10.72
CA PRO A 123 16.55 -13.53 11.21
C PRO A 123 15.03 -13.33 11.25
N THR A 124 14.30 -14.35 10.82
CA THR A 124 12.82 -14.39 10.86
C THR A 124 12.33 -15.53 11.75
N ALA A 125 11.08 -15.45 12.17
CA ALA A 125 10.42 -16.50 12.94
C ALA A 125 8.95 -16.61 12.52
N SER A 126 8.39 -17.83 12.54
CA SER A 126 7.00 -18.07 12.12
C SER A 126 5.99 -17.94 13.26
N LYS A 127 6.41 -18.05 14.51
CA LYS A 127 5.51 -17.98 15.68
C LYS A 127 5.52 -16.58 16.31
N PRO A 128 4.36 -16.02 16.70
CA PRO A 128 4.30 -14.71 17.37
C PRO A 128 5.17 -14.61 18.64
N SER A 129 5.24 -15.70 19.42
CA SER A 129 6.06 -15.74 20.64
C SER A 129 7.58 -15.73 20.38
N GLU A 130 8.00 -16.18 19.21
CA GLU A 130 9.41 -16.14 18.77
C GLU A 130 9.72 -14.82 18.07
N GLN A 131 8.79 -14.31 17.26
CA GLN A 131 8.84 -12.98 16.64
C GLN A 131 9.01 -11.87 17.68
N ALA A 132 8.31 -11.95 18.81
CA ALA A 132 8.42 -10.98 19.91
C ALA A 132 9.81 -10.92 20.57
N LYS A 133 10.69 -11.92 20.33
CA LYS A 133 12.07 -11.94 20.83
C LYS A 133 13.06 -11.35 19.84
N LEU A 134 12.65 -11.11 18.59
CA LEU A 134 13.50 -10.50 17.57
C LEU A 134 13.64 -9.00 17.85
N LYS A 135 14.80 -8.42 17.48
CA LYS A 135 15.03 -6.97 17.59
C LYS A 135 14.15 -6.16 16.63
N GLY A 136 13.67 -6.79 15.56
CA GLY A 136 12.77 -6.22 14.56
C GLY A 136 12.30 -7.30 13.60
N LEU A 137 11.18 -7.05 12.93
CA LEU A 137 10.66 -7.91 11.87
C LEU A 137 11.28 -7.47 10.54
N LYS A 138 12.44 -8.06 10.25
CA LYS A 138 13.18 -7.84 9.01
C LYS A 138 12.70 -8.79 7.90
N TYR A 139 13.11 -8.51 6.66
CA TYR A 139 12.99 -9.46 5.57
C TYR A 139 13.92 -10.65 5.82
N GLY A 140 13.49 -11.86 5.48
CA GLY A 140 14.27 -13.09 5.60
C GLY A 140 15.33 -13.25 4.52
N SER A 141 15.19 -12.56 3.39
CA SER A 141 16.17 -12.60 2.29
C SER A 141 16.17 -11.31 1.47
N LEU A 142 17.22 -11.12 0.65
CA LEU A 142 17.25 -10.04 -0.34
C LEU A 142 16.19 -10.24 -1.44
N LEU A 143 15.82 -11.48 -1.76
CA LEU A 143 14.72 -11.75 -2.67
C LEU A 143 13.39 -11.26 -2.10
N GLU A 144 13.09 -11.54 -0.84
CA GLU A 144 11.88 -11.06 -0.17
C GLU A 144 11.86 -9.53 -0.13
N PHE A 145 12.99 -8.90 0.19
CA PHE A 145 13.14 -7.44 0.13
C PHE A 145 12.84 -6.85 -1.27
N VAL A 146 13.37 -7.46 -2.34
CA VAL A 146 13.08 -7.03 -3.72
C VAL A 146 11.62 -7.30 -4.09
N ALA A 147 11.08 -8.46 -3.69
CA ALA A 147 9.70 -8.85 -3.95
C ALA A 147 8.72 -7.84 -3.34
N GLU A 148 8.90 -7.51 -2.07
CA GLU A 148 8.07 -6.53 -1.36
C GLU A 148 8.25 -5.12 -1.94
N ARG A 149 9.49 -4.71 -2.27
CA ARG A 149 9.73 -3.41 -2.92
C ARG A 149 8.95 -3.24 -4.21
N PHE A 150 8.85 -4.28 -5.03
CA PHE A 150 8.18 -4.22 -6.34
C PHE A 150 6.82 -4.93 -6.35
N HIS A 151 6.21 -5.10 -5.17
CA HIS A 151 4.90 -5.72 -4.96
C HIS A 151 4.72 -7.08 -5.67
N SER A 152 5.80 -7.82 -5.86
CA SER A 152 5.88 -9.02 -6.69
C SER A 152 5.89 -10.28 -5.85
N ALA A 153 5.43 -11.40 -6.42
CA ALA A 153 5.69 -12.71 -5.86
C ALA A 153 7.17 -13.10 -6.05
N GLU A 154 7.80 -13.68 -5.02
CA GLU A 154 9.16 -14.22 -5.12
C GLU A 154 9.30 -15.23 -6.28
N ASP A 155 8.36 -16.17 -6.40
CA ASP A 155 8.35 -17.18 -7.47
C ASP A 155 8.25 -16.55 -8.87
N TYR A 156 7.57 -15.41 -8.98
CA TYR A 156 7.45 -14.68 -10.23
C TYR A 156 8.78 -14.00 -10.58
N LEU A 157 9.44 -13.37 -9.60
CA LEU A 157 10.78 -12.83 -9.78
C LEU A 157 11.78 -13.92 -10.20
N ARG A 158 11.74 -15.09 -9.56
CA ARG A 158 12.57 -16.25 -9.95
C ARG A 158 12.33 -16.65 -11.40
N LYS A 159 11.07 -16.63 -11.84
CA LYS A 159 10.69 -16.99 -13.20
C LYS A 159 11.24 -16.00 -14.23
N ILE A 160 11.06 -14.69 -14.03
CA ILE A 160 11.42 -13.67 -15.02
C ILE A 160 12.94 -13.37 -15.07
N ASN A 161 13.70 -13.84 -14.07
CA ASN A 161 15.16 -13.66 -13.98
C ASN A 161 15.98 -14.91 -14.32
N ARG A 162 15.36 -16.00 -14.82
CA ARG A 162 16.13 -17.18 -15.23
C ARG A 162 17.15 -16.82 -16.32
N PRO A 163 18.39 -17.36 -16.24
CA PRO A 163 18.85 -18.46 -15.38
C PRO A 163 19.44 -18.04 -14.01
N MET A 164 19.36 -16.77 -13.61
CA MET A 164 19.92 -16.29 -12.35
C MET A 164 19.28 -16.98 -11.13
N ASN A 165 20.09 -17.41 -10.16
CA ASN A 165 19.60 -17.93 -8.89
C ASN A 165 19.31 -16.78 -7.92
N LEU A 166 18.03 -16.49 -7.66
CA LEU A 166 17.65 -15.40 -6.77
C LEU A 166 17.76 -15.72 -5.27
N ASP A 167 18.01 -16.98 -4.88
CA ASP A 167 18.29 -17.31 -3.47
C ASP A 167 19.68 -16.86 -3.01
N GLU A 168 20.58 -16.57 -3.96
CA GLU A 168 21.98 -16.19 -3.72
C GLU A 168 22.25 -14.72 -4.05
N LEU A 169 21.20 -13.89 -4.04
CA LEU A 169 21.34 -12.45 -4.28
C LEU A 169 22.30 -11.80 -3.28
N LYS A 170 23.08 -10.84 -3.78
CA LYS A 170 23.97 -9.97 -3.01
C LYS A 170 23.83 -8.53 -3.48
N PRO A 171 24.25 -7.53 -2.67
CA PRO A 171 24.35 -6.16 -3.15
C PRO A 171 25.20 -6.04 -4.41
N GLY A 172 24.79 -5.15 -5.32
CA GLY A 172 25.37 -4.96 -6.64
C GLY A 172 24.77 -5.85 -7.74
N ASP A 173 24.06 -6.91 -7.38
CA ASP A 173 23.31 -7.71 -8.36
C ASP A 173 22.18 -6.88 -8.98
N THR A 174 21.95 -7.07 -10.28
CA THR A 174 20.87 -6.42 -11.02
C THR A 174 19.82 -7.44 -11.40
N VAL A 175 18.59 -7.18 -10.98
CA VAL A 175 17.42 -8.05 -11.16
C VAL A 175 16.35 -7.36 -11.99
N ARG A 176 15.72 -8.09 -12.89
CA ARG A 176 14.53 -7.67 -13.63
C ARG A 176 13.32 -7.75 -12.70
N VAL A 177 12.56 -6.66 -12.60
CA VAL A 177 11.41 -6.52 -11.70
C VAL A 177 10.22 -5.87 -12.43
N PRO A 178 8.97 -6.05 -11.97
CA PRO A 178 7.83 -5.30 -12.48
C PRO A 178 8.04 -3.78 -12.35
N ASN A 179 7.60 -3.02 -13.36
CA ASN A 179 7.75 -1.57 -13.38
C ASN A 179 6.64 -0.83 -12.61
N VAL A 180 6.55 -1.11 -11.30
CA VAL A 180 5.67 -0.40 -10.36
C VAL A 180 6.38 0.76 -9.66
N VAL A 181 5.61 1.65 -9.05
CA VAL A 181 6.15 2.57 -8.04
C VAL A 181 6.72 1.73 -6.88
N PRO A 182 8.04 1.79 -6.63
CA PRO A 182 8.65 0.90 -5.66
C PRO A 182 8.38 1.35 -4.22
N PHE A 183 8.02 0.41 -3.37
CA PHE A 183 7.96 0.63 -1.93
C PHE A 183 9.38 0.79 -1.35
N LYS A 184 9.60 1.91 -0.65
CA LYS A 184 10.87 2.26 -0.03
C LYS A 184 10.73 2.23 1.49
N ILE A 185 11.13 1.12 2.09
CA ILE A 185 11.21 0.98 3.55
C ILE A 185 12.15 2.03 4.16
N GLU A 186 13.12 2.52 3.40
CA GLU A 186 14.08 3.56 3.78
C GLU A 186 13.40 4.89 4.11
N ASP A 187 12.26 5.18 3.49
CA ASP A 187 11.53 6.43 3.68
C ASP A 187 10.63 6.38 4.93
N LEU A 188 10.50 5.22 5.57
CA LEU A 188 9.67 5.04 6.76
C LEU A 188 10.39 5.48 8.02
N GLN A 189 9.76 6.37 8.78
CA GLN A 189 10.20 6.78 10.11
C GLN A 189 9.37 6.09 11.19
N PRO A 190 9.99 5.63 12.29
CA PRO A 190 9.24 5.16 13.45
C PRO A 190 8.37 6.28 14.01
N GLY A 191 7.07 6.00 14.20
CA GLY A 191 6.15 6.95 14.79
C GLY A 191 4.78 6.95 14.12
N PHE A 192 3.93 7.87 14.53
CA PHE A 192 2.67 8.14 13.85
C PHE A 192 2.91 9.18 12.76
N ALA A 193 2.33 8.95 11.59
CA ALA A 193 2.30 9.96 10.55
C ALA A 193 1.52 11.18 11.04
N GLU A 194 2.04 12.38 10.74
CA GLU A 194 1.33 13.62 11.03
C GLU A 194 0.02 13.67 10.23
N PRO A 195 -1.08 14.17 10.82
CA PRO A 195 -2.34 14.31 10.10
C PRO A 195 -2.17 15.18 8.86
N ASN A 196 -2.51 14.64 7.69
CA ASN A 196 -2.52 15.39 6.44
C ASN A 196 -3.94 15.98 6.21
N PRO A 197 -4.12 17.32 6.23
CA PRO A 197 -5.43 17.94 5.98
C PRO A 197 -6.05 17.57 4.63
N ALA A 198 -5.24 17.24 3.63
CA ALA A 198 -5.72 16.79 2.32
C ALA A 198 -6.55 15.49 2.41
N PHE A 199 -6.34 14.68 3.45
CA PHE A 199 -7.03 13.40 3.65
C PHE A 199 -8.19 13.50 4.65
N ALA A 200 -8.53 14.69 5.14
CA ALA A 200 -9.53 14.89 6.20
C ALA A 200 -10.92 14.36 5.82
N ASN A 201 -11.25 14.36 4.52
CA ASN A 201 -12.53 13.91 3.99
C ASN A 201 -12.52 12.42 3.58
N ARG A 202 -11.41 11.71 3.78
CA ARG A 202 -11.32 10.29 3.42
C ARG A 202 -12.03 9.42 4.44
N ILE A 203 -12.82 8.46 3.94
CA ILE A 203 -13.47 7.44 4.74
C ILE A 203 -12.88 6.09 4.39
N VAL A 204 -12.35 5.40 5.39
CA VAL A 204 -11.82 4.04 5.25
C VAL A 204 -12.89 3.03 5.66
N TYR A 205 -13.25 2.15 4.74
CA TYR A 205 -14.12 1.00 4.99
C TYR A 205 -13.31 -0.29 4.96
N VAL A 206 -13.50 -1.14 5.96
CA VAL A 206 -12.87 -2.46 6.05
C VAL A 206 -13.92 -3.53 5.77
N ASP A 207 -13.90 -4.09 4.57
CA ASP A 207 -14.78 -5.19 4.17
C ASP A 207 -14.09 -6.54 4.44
N THR A 208 -14.42 -7.13 5.58
CA THR A 208 -13.87 -8.43 5.99
C THR A 208 -14.45 -9.62 5.21
N LYS A 209 -15.57 -9.45 4.49
CA LYS A 209 -16.18 -10.52 3.68
C LYS A 209 -15.51 -10.58 2.31
N GLU A 210 -15.37 -9.43 1.66
CA GLU A 210 -14.70 -9.37 0.36
C GLU A 210 -13.18 -9.30 0.47
N ARG A 211 -12.67 -9.07 1.69
CA ARG A 211 -11.25 -8.98 2.04
C ARG A 211 -10.56 -7.78 1.40
N PHE A 212 -11.21 -6.62 1.47
CA PHE A 212 -10.66 -5.35 0.99
C PHE A 212 -10.77 -4.25 2.04
N LEU A 213 -9.79 -3.37 2.03
CA LEU A 213 -9.88 -2.02 2.58
C LEU A 213 -10.22 -1.08 1.41
N LEU A 214 -11.24 -0.26 1.57
CA LEU A 214 -11.72 0.70 0.57
C LEU A 214 -11.55 2.11 1.12
N ILE A 215 -11.04 3.03 0.30
CA ILE A 215 -10.88 4.44 0.66
C ILE A 215 -11.76 5.27 -0.24
N TYR A 216 -12.69 6.01 0.37
CA TYR A 216 -13.58 6.94 -0.33
C TYR A 216 -13.21 8.37 -0.02
N GLU A 217 -13.29 9.24 -1.02
CA GLU A 217 -13.17 10.69 -0.88
C GLU A 217 -14.35 11.33 -1.63
N ASN A 218 -15.15 12.17 -0.96
CA ASN A 218 -16.34 12.79 -1.56
C ASN A 218 -17.30 11.78 -2.23
N ASN A 219 -17.52 10.62 -1.60
CA ASN A 219 -18.30 9.48 -2.09
C ASN A 219 -17.76 8.77 -3.34
N GLN A 220 -16.55 9.12 -3.81
CA GLN A 220 -15.86 8.41 -4.87
C GLN A 220 -14.83 7.43 -4.28
N LEU A 221 -14.79 6.20 -4.78
CA LEU A 221 -13.75 5.23 -4.43
C LEU A 221 -12.43 5.67 -5.05
N VAL A 222 -11.44 6.01 -4.23
CA VAL A 222 -10.13 6.51 -4.69
C VAL A 222 -9.01 5.49 -4.53
N ALA A 223 -9.18 4.48 -3.68
CA ALA A 223 -8.24 3.38 -3.55
C ALA A 223 -8.90 2.13 -2.97
N GLU A 224 -8.37 0.96 -3.31
CA GLU A 224 -8.66 -0.28 -2.60
C GLU A 224 -7.43 -1.16 -2.47
N PHE A 225 -7.34 -1.87 -1.35
CA PHE A 225 -6.23 -2.80 -1.09
C PHE A 225 -6.74 -4.11 -0.51
N PRO A 226 -6.24 -5.26 -0.96
CA PRO A 226 -6.59 -6.54 -0.36
C PRO A 226 -6.09 -6.57 1.08
N ILE A 227 -6.89 -7.16 1.96
CA ILE A 227 -6.54 -7.34 3.38
C ILE A 227 -6.66 -8.81 3.76
N THR A 228 -5.90 -9.24 4.75
CA THR A 228 -6.15 -10.50 5.44
C THR A 228 -6.87 -10.17 6.75
N PRO A 229 -8.19 -10.42 6.87
CA PRO A 229 -8.89 -10.18 8.11
C PRO A 229 -8.33 -11.07 9.23
N GLY A 230 -8.25 -10.54 10.45
CA GLY A 230 -7.87 -11.32 11.63
C GLY A 230 -8.74 -12.56 11.79
N SER A 231 -8.15 -13.64 12.33
CA SER A 231 -8.83 -14.92 12.51
C SER A 231 -10.05 -14.80 13.44
N THR A 232 -10.92 -15.82 13.46
CA THR A 232 -12.02 -15.91 14.43
C THR A 232 -11.57 -15.85 15.89
N LYS A 233 -10.30 -16.18 16.18
CA LYS A 233 -9.69 -16.11 17.52
C LYS A 233 -9.17 -14.71 17.88
N LEU A 234 -8.91 -13.86 16.89
CA LEU A 234 -8.45 -12.47 17.03
C LEU A 234 -9.13 -11.60 15.96
N PRO A 235 -10.43 -11.28 16.12
CA PRO A 235 -11.18 -10.58 15.09
C PRO A 235 -10.67 -9.15 14.92
N ALA A 236 -10.63 -8.68 13.67
CA ALA A 236 -10.39 -7.26 13.39
C ALA A 236 -11.51 -6.41 14.00
N GLY A 237 -11.14 -5.28 14.61
CA GLY A 237 -12.10 -4.31 15.16
C GLY A 237 -13.09 -3.83 14.10
N ARG A 238 -14.37 -3.71 14.47
CA ARG A 238 -15.48 -3.45 13.51
C ARG A 238 -15.45 -2.03 12.91
N ILE A 239 -14.66 -1.12 13.50
CA ILE A 239 -14.43 0.25 13.02
C ILE A 239 -12.97 0.59 13.33
N ILE A 240 -12.14 0.69 12.30
CA ILE A 240 -10.78 1.24 12.43
C ILE A 240 -10.77 2.55 11.64
N ARG A 241 -10.87 3.70 12.34
CA ARG A 241 -10.37 4.96 11.78
C ARG A 241 -8.85 4.87 11.82
N SER A 242 -8.28 4.27 10.78
CA SER A 242 -6.86 4.44 10.50
C SER A 242 -6.76 5.50 9.43
N VAL A 243 -5.92 6.51 9.66
CA VAL A 243 -5.37 7.30 8.57
C VAL A 243 -4.48 6.32 7.83
N PHE A 244 -5.05 5.69 6.80
CA PHE A 244 -4.26 4.93 5.86
C PHE A 244 -3.50 5.97 5.06
N CYS A 245 -2.27 6.30 5.50
CA CYS A 245 -1.25 6.67 4.55
C CYS A 245 -1.21 5.49 3.58
N GLY A 246 -1.57 5.72 2.33
CA GLY A 246 -1.47 4.68 1.30
C GLY A 246 -0.09 4.03 1.35
N TRP A 247 0.03 2.86 0.74
CA TRP A 247 1.34 2.43 0.28
C TRP A 247 1.92 3.62 -0.51
N PRO A 248 3.07 4.17 -0.08
CA PRO A 248 3.62 5.38 -0.67
C PRO A 248 3.87 5.21 -2.17
#